data_AF-A0A8S9GEU3-F1
#
_entry.id   AF-A0A8S9GEU3-F1
#
_cell.length_a   1.000
_cell.length_b   1.000
_cell.length_c   1.000
_cell.angle_alpha   90.00
_cell.angle_beta   90.00
_cell.angle_gamma   90.00
#
_symmetry.space_group_name_H-M   'P 1'
#
loop_
_entity.id
_entity.type
_entity.pdbx_description
1 polymer ?
#
loop_
_entity_poly.entity_id
_entity_poly.type
_entity_poly.pdbx_seq_one_letter_code
_entity_poly.pdbx_strand_id
1 'polypeptide(L)'
;MVFIEELQKLGYAVLVIKQTRSIPFQPEKHPRSVLGWNSTLESIVKGVPLIYRPFQSEWKVNAAYIVSVWETWIQLESEVERGKVKRAVKRLIVDEEGAEMRERAIVLKEKFNASLTSGGSSYLALDEFVKYLKTKVEMLKTIDHIELYGSTLIL
;
A
#
# COMPACT_ATOMS: atom_id res chain seq x y z
N MET A 1 23.22 -2.70 6.06
CA MET A 1 22.23 -1.64 5.82
C MET A 1 23.00 -0.45 5.26
N VAL A 2 23.34 -0.48 3.96
CA VAL A 2 24.19 0.57 3.34
C VAL A 2 23.74 0.81 1.88
N PHE A 3 23.46 -0.25 1.12
CA PHE A 3 23.17 -0.13 -0.33
C PHE A 3 21.85 0.54 -0.76
N ILE A 4 20.82 0.66 0.09
CA ILE A 4 19.48 1.13 -0.35
C ILE A 4 19.38 2.65 -0.31
N GLU A 5 19.91 3.30 0.73
CA GLU A 5 19.97 4.76 0.80
C GLU A 5 20.88 5.33 -0.29
N GLU A 6 21.95 4.62 -0.68
CA GLU A 6 22.84 5.02 -1.77
C GLU A 6 22.15 4.96 -3.14
N LEU A 7 21.30 3.97 -3.41
CA LEU A 7 20.55 3.92 -4.68
C LEU A 7 19.51 5.03 -4.76
N GLN A 8 18.83 5.34 -3.66
CA GLN A 8 17.92 6.49 -3.58
C GLN A 8 18.65 7.82 -3.74
N LYS A 9 19.88 7.96 -3.19
CA LYS A 9 20.75 9.13 -3.37
C LYS A 9 21.27 9.28 -4.81
N LEU A 10 21.37 8.20 -5.57
CA LEU A 10 21.75 8.19 -6.98
C LEU A 10 20.57 8.44 -7.94
N GLY A 11 19.40 8.81 -7.42
CA GLY A 11 18.20 9.08 -8.23
C GLY A 11 17.43 7.84 -8.67
N TYR A 12 17.87 6.64 -8.26
CA TYR A 12 17.17 5.40 -8.55
C TYR A 12 16.20 5.08 -7.40
N ALA A 13 14.94 5.41 -7.61
CA ALA A 13 13.91 5.09 -6.64
C ALA A 13 13.50 3.63 -6.80
N VAL A 14 14.04 2.77 -5.93
CA VAL A 14 13.68 1.36 -5.84
C VAL A 14 13.39 1.08 -4.38
N LEU A 15 12.19 0.59 -4.08
CA LEU A 15 11.84 0.18 -2.72
C LEU A 15 12.11 -1.32 -2.57
N VAL A 16 13.05 -1.66 -1.69
CA VAL A 16 13.36 -3.05 -1.33
C VAL A 16 12.78 -3.33 0.05
N ILE A 17 11.72 -4.14 0.10
CA ILE A 17 11.06 -4.49 1.37
C ILE A 17 11.91 -5.54 2.10
N LYS A 18 12.42 -5.19 3.28
CA LYS A 18 13.04 -6.12 4.24
C LYS A 18 12.18 -6.24 5.49
N GLN A 19 11.82 -7.45 5.89
CA GLN A 19 11.35 -7.71 7.25
C GLN A 19 12.54 -7.61 8.21
N THR A 20 12.45 -6.72 9.21
CA THR A 20 13.44 -6.56 10.28
C THR A 20 13.59 -7.87 11.05
N ARG A 21 14.82 -8.42 11.09
CA ARG A 21 15.17 -9.70 11.74
C ARG A 21 15.52 -9.57 13.24
N SER A 22 15.35 -8.39 13.84
CA SER A 22 15.99 -8.06 15.14
C SER A 22 15.21 -8.42 16.40
N ILE A 23 14.01 -9.01 16.32
CA ILE A 23 13.19 -9.31 17.50
C ILE A 23 12.85 -10.81 17.49
N PRO A 24 13.18 -11.57 18.56
CA PRO A 24 12.79 -12.97 18.69
C PRO A 24 11.27 -13.11 18.58
N PHE A 25 10.82 -14.01 17.70
CA PHE A 25 9.41 -14.21 17.38
C PHE A 25 8.69 -14.97 18.51
N GLN A 26 7.65 -14.34 19.08
CA GLN A 26 6.65 -15.01 19.93
C GLN A 26 5.28 -14.97 19.23
N PRO A 27 4.84 -16.07 18.58
CA PRO A 27 3.62 -16.11 17.77
C PRO A 27 2.33 -15.84 18.57
N GLU A 28 2.34 -16.14 19.86
CA GLU A 28 1.17 -16.12 20.75
C GLU A 28 0.64 -14.71 21.04
N LYS A 29 1.51 -13.68 20.99
CA LYS A 29 1.20 -12.38 21.63
C LYS A 29 0.84 -11.29 20.65
N HIS A 30 1.38 -11.28 19.44
CA HIS A 30 1.27 -10.14 18.52
C HIS A 30 1.12 -10.63 17.08
N PRO A 31 -0.11 -10.71 16.53
CA PRO A 31 -0.29 -10.87 15.09
C PRO A 31 0.18 -9.58 14.42
N ARG A 32 1.47 -9.48 14.08
CA ARG A 32 1.97 -8.43 13.19
C ARG A 32 1.93 -8.95 11.77
N SER A 33 0.94 -8.52 11.01
CA SER A 33 0.98 -8.58 9.55
C SER A 33 0.25 -7.38 8.94
N VAL A 34 0.86 -6.20 9.08
CA VAL A 34 0.51 -5.06 8.22
C VAL A 34 1.78 -4.54 7.56
N LEU A 35 2.45 -5.40 6.80
CA LEU A 35 3.60 -5.02 5.98
C LEU A 35 3.50 -5.68 4.61
N GLY A 36 2.89 -4.94 3.70
CA GLY A 36 2.77 -5.21 2.27
C GLY A 36 2.13 -4.01 1.55
N TRP A 37 1.00 -3.52 2.07
CA TRP A 37 0.27 -2.42 1.43
C TRP A 37 0.90 -1.05 1.59
N ASN A 38 1.37 -0.67 2.78
CA ASN A 38 1.93 0.68 2.99
C ASN A 38 3.15 0.92 2.09
N SER A 39 4.08 -0.03 2.04
CA SER A 39 5.24 0.03 1.15
C SER A 39 4.84 0.03 -0.34
N THR A 40 3.80 -0.73 -0.71
CA THR A 40 3.30 -0.73 -2.08
C THR A 40 2.68 0.62 -2.43
N LEU A 41 1.86 1.20 -1.54
CA LEU A 41 1.29 2.54 -1.70
C LEU A 41 2.37 3.62 -1.78
N GLU A 42 3.40 3.56 -0.93
CA GLU A 42 4.55 4.47 -1.04
C GLU A 42 5.23 4.38 -2.41
N SER A 43 5.36 3.17 -2.97
CA SER A 43 5.90 2.94 -4.31
C SER A 43 5.02 3.58 -5.38
N ILE A 44 3.71 3.38 -5.29
CA ILE A 44 2.72 3.95 -6.21
C ILE A 44 2.73 5.48 -6.15
N VAL A 45 2.67 6.05 -4.96
CA VAL A 45 2.70 7.51 -4.75
C VAL A 45 3.98 8.12 -5.30
N LYS A 46 5.11 7.43 -5.14
CA LYS A 46 6.39 7.90 -5.69
C LYS A 46 6.47 7.68 -7.20
N GLY A 47 5.75 6.69 -7.74
CA GLY A 47 5.76 6.30 -9.16
C GLY A 47 6.99 5.47 -9.50
N VAL A 48 7.33 4.54 -8.62
CA VAL A 48 8.61 3.85 -8.65
C VAL A 48 8.40 2.34 -8.60
N PRO A 49 9.19 1.56 -9.35
CA PRO A 49 9.05 0.11 -9.34
C PRO A 49 9.57 -0.52 -8.05
N LEU A 50 9.02 -1.69 -7.72
CA LEU A 50 9.25 -2.39 -6.45
C LEU A 50 10.14 -3.62 -6.67
N ILE A 51 11.17 -3.82 -5.84
CA ILE A 51 11.87 -5.11 -5.75
C ILE A 51 11.43 -5.78 -4.46
N TYR A 52 10.79 -6.93 -4.55
CA TYR A 52 10.21 -7.58 -3.37
C TYR A 52 10.74 -9.00 -3.15
N ARG A 53 10.71 -9.44 -1.89
CA ARG A 53 10.95 -10.83 -1.49
C ARG A 53 9.67 -11.38 -0.88
N PRO A 54 9.07 -12.45 -1.42
CA PRO A 54 7.88 -13.05 -0.82
C PRO A 54 8.22 -13.73 0.52
N PHE A 55 7.36 -13.53 1.52
CA PHE A 55 7.33 -14.31 2.78
C PHE A 55 5.90 -14.80 3.02
N GLN A 56 5.73 -15.97 3.65
CA GLN A 56 4.53 -16.81 3.60
C GLN A 56 3.22 -16.19 4.17
N SER A 57 2.12 -16.88 3.81
CA SER A 57 0.68 -16.78 4.14
C SER A 57 -0.18 -15.69 3.47
N GLU A 58 0.13 -14.40 3.57
CA GLU A 58 -0.82 -13.34 3.14
C GLU A 58 -0.59 -12.79 1.72
N TRP A 59 0.46 -13.28 1.04
CA TRP A 59 0.94 -12.69 -0.21
C TRP A 59 0.16 -13.14 -1.45
N LYS A 60 -0.53 -14.28 -1.44
CA LYS A 60 -1.12 -14.84 -2.68
C LYS A 60 -2.13 -13.89 -3.35
N VAL A 61 -2.87 -13.11 -2.57
CA VAL A 61 -3.89 -12.17 -3.10
C VAL A 61 -3.24 -10.85 -3.51
N ASN A 62 -2.39 -10.28 -2.66
CA ASN A 62 -1.70 -9.01 -2.96
C ASN A 62 -0.69 -9.16 -4.11
N ALA A 63 0.00 -10.29 -4.19
CA ALA A 63 0.91 -10.59 -5.29
C ALA A 63 0.19 -10.89 -6.60
N ALA A 64 -1.11 -11.20 -6.62
CA ALA A 64 -1.82 -11.27 -7.89
C ALA A 64 -2.05 -9.86 -8.46
N TYR A 65 -2.55 -8.93 -7.64
CA TYR A 65 -2.80 -7.54 -8.05
C TYR A 65 -1.54 -6.72 -8.32
N ILE A 66 -0.49 -7.01 -7.57
CA ILE A 66 0.87 -6.65 -7.92
C ILE A 66 1.14 -7.53 -9.16
N VAL A 67 1.96 -8.59 -9.14
CA VAL A 67 1.84 -9.71 -10.11
C VAL A 67 1.47 -9.40 -11.57
N SER A 68 0.17 -9.51 -11.81
CA SER A 68 -0.49 -9.56 -13.10
C SER A 68 -1.22 -8.29 -13.51
N VAL A 69 -1.40 -7.28 -12.63
CA VAL A 69 -2.23 -6.10 -12.97
C VAL A 69 -1.41 -4.84 -13.22
N TRP A 70 -0.42 -4.54 -12.38
CA TRP A 70 0.39 -3.31 -12.57
C TRP A 70 1.75 -3.55 -13.24
N GLU A 71 2.26 -4.77 -13.21
CA GLU A 71 3.55 -5.20 -13.81
C GLU A 71 4.74 -4.27 -13.50
N THR A 72 4.82 -3.70 -12.28
CA THR A 72 5.84 -2.71 -11.88
C THR A 72 6.90 -3.23 -10.90
N TRP A 73 7.21 -4.53 -10.91
CA TRP A 73 8.11 -5.14 -9.91
C TRP A 73 8.99 -6.28 -10.42
N ILE A 74 10.05 -6.52 -9.64
CA ILE A 74 10.89 -7.70 -9.76
C ILE A 74 10.80 -8.51 -8.47
N GLN A 75 10.46 -9.80 -8.63
CA GLN A 75 10.51 -10.77 -7.55
C GLN A 75 11.95 -11.24 -7.32
N LEU A 76 12.40 -11.17 -6.07
CA LEU A 76 13.58 -11.87 -5.61
C LEU A 76 13.19 -13.29 -5.19
N GLU A 77 14.03 -14.25 -5.58
CA GLU A 77 13.96 -15.62 -5.07
C GLU A 77 14.08 -15.68 -3.54
N SER A 78 13.68 -16.82 -2.96
CA SER A 78 13.56 -17.05 -1.52
C SER A 78 14.80 -16.69 -0.71
N GLU A 79 16.00 -16.76 -1.30
CA GLU A 79 17.27 -16.34 -0.68
C GLU A 79 17.70 -14.94 -1.14
N VAL A 80 17.71 -13.99 -0.21
CA VAL A 80 18.22 -12.63 -0.48
C VAL A 80 19.73 -12.60 -0.33
N GLU A 81 20.41 -12.87 -1.43
CA GLU A 81 21.85 -12.72 -1.58
C GLU A 81 22.20 -11.35 -2.17
N ARG A 82 23.32 -10.74 -1.77
CA ARG A 82 23.78 -9.44 -2.30
C ARG A 82 23.94 -9.46 -3.82
N GLY A 83 24.41 -10.56 -4.39
CA GLY A 83 24.53 -10.75 -5.84
C GLY A 83 23.17 -10.70 -6.56
N LYS A 84 22.16 -11.37 -6.01
CA LYS A 84 20.79 -11.38 -6.55
C LYS A 84 20.15 -9.99 -6.52
N VAL A 85 20.31 -9.26 -5.41
CA VAL A 85 19.83 -7.87 -5.31
C VAL A 85 20.53 -6.97 -6.33
N LYS A 86 21.85 -7.08 -6.49
CA LYS A 86 22.60 -6.29 -7.47
C LYS A 86 22.14 -6.57 -8.90
N ARG A 87 21.85 -7.83 -9.24
CA ARG A 87 21.30 -8.22 -10.55
C ARG A 87 19.90 -7.66 -10.76
N ALA A 88 19.02 -7.76 -9.77
CA ALA A 88 17.66 -7.22 -9.86
C ALA A 88 17.68 -5.68 -10.05
N VAL A 89 18.53 -4.97 -9.29
CA VAL A 89 18.72 -3.53 -9.46
C VAL A 89 19.29 -3.20 -10.84
N LYS A 90 20.28 -3.96 -11.32
CA LYS A 90 20.85 -3.76 -12.66
C LYS A 90 19.79 -3.95 -13.74
N ARG A 91 19.01 -5.03 -13.68
CA ARG A 91 17.91 -5.31 -14.61
C ARG A 91 16.89 -4.16 -14.61
N LEU A 92 16.51 -3.69 -13.43
CA LEU A 92 15.56 -2.62 -13.28
C LEU A 92 16.05 -1.28 -13.84
N ILE A 93 17.36 -1.05 -13.88
CA ILE A 93 17.95 0.22 -14.33
C ILE A 93 18.34 0.17 -15.80
N VAL A 94 19.02 -0.90 -16.22
CA VAL A 94 19.75 -1.00 -17.49
C VAL A 94 18.93 -1.69 -18.57
N ASP A 95 18.11 -2.67 -18.22
CA ASP A 95 17.43 -3.51 -19.20
C ASP A 95 16.12 -2.83 -19.67
N GLU A 96 15.72 -3.11 -20.91
CA GLU A 96 14.49 -2.56 -21.53
C GLU A 96 13.25 -2.86 -20.69
N GLU A 97 13.15 -4.09 -20.17
CA GLU A 97 12.07 -4.49 -19.27
C GLU A 97 12.00 -3.59 -18.02
N GLY A 98 13.16 -3.18 -17.49
CA GLY A 98 13.23 -2.24 -16.38
C GLY A 98 12.76 -0.84 -16.75
N ALA A 99 12.98 -0.40 -18.00
CA ALA A 99 12.45 0.86 -18.52
C ALA A 99 10.93 0.84 -18.61
N GLU A 100 10.35 -0.23 -19.17
CA GLU A 100 8.90 -0.40 -19.23
C GLU A 100 8.26 -0.44 -17.84
N MET A 101 8.89 -1.13 -16.88
CA MET A 101 8.42 -1.17 -15.49
C MET A 101 8.36 0.21 -14.85
N ARG A 102 9.35 1.08 -15.12
CA ARG A 102 9.36 2.46 -14.62
C ARG A 102 8.26 3.29 -15.26
N GLU A 103 8.04 3.13 -16.56
CA GLU A 103 6.96 3.83 -17.26
C GLU A 103 5.58 3.42 -16.71
N ARG A 104 5.34 2.11 -16.54
CA ARG A 104 4.12 1.61 -15.90
C ARG A 104 3.95 2.16 -14.48
N ALA A 105 5.03 2.33 -13.72
CA ALA A 105 4.98 2.89 -12.37
C ALA A 105 4.58 4.38 -12.37
N ILE A 106 5.02 5.15 -13.37
CA ILE A 106 4.60 6.55 -13.56
C ILE A 106 3.11 6.61 -13.93
N VAL A 107 2.67 5.83 -14.90
CA VAL A 107 1.25 5.77 -15.30
C VAL A 107 0.36 5.34 -14.13
N LEU A 108 0.83 4.39 -13.31
CA LEU A 108 0.10 3.97 -12.12
C LEU A 108 -0.02 5.08 -11.08
N LYS A 109 1.04 5.87 -10.87
CA LYS A 109 1.02 7.06 -10.01
C LYS A 109 0.01 8.09 -10.51
N GLU A 110 -0.04 8.34 -11.81
CA GLU A 110 -0.98 9.30 -12.41
C GLU A 110 -2.43 8.85 -12.19
N LYS A 111 -2.73 7.58 -12.43
CA LYS A 111 -4.05 7.00 -12.16
C LYS A 111 -4.43 7.09 -10.68
N PHE A 112 -3.48 6.81 -9.80
CA PHE A 112 -3.66 6.92 -8.36
C PHE A 112 -3.95 8.37 -7.93
N ASN A 113 -3.20 9.34 -8.46
CA ASN A 113 -3.46 10.75 -8.17
C ASN A 113 -4.83 11.20 -8.70
N ALA A 114 -5.19 10.78 -9.91
CA ALA A 114 -6.50 11.08 -10.50
C ALA A 114 -7.67 10.52 -9.68
N SER A 115 -7.51 9.38 -9.02
CA SER A 115 -8.55 8.82 -8.14
C SER A 115 -8.74 9.62 -6.85
N LEU A 116 -7.70 10.33 -6.40
CA LEU A 116 -7.70 11.15 -5.18
C LEU A 116 -8.10 12.61 -5.41
N THR A 117 -7.97 13.12 -6.63
CA THR A 117 -8.39 14.49 -6.98
C THR A 117 -9.91 14.66 -6.90
N SER A 118 -10.38 15.91 -6.79
CA SER A 118 -11.82 16.21 -6.79
C SER A 118 -12.51 15.62 -8.02
N GLY A 119 -13.62 14.92 -7.82
CA GLY A 119 -14.31 14.16 -8.87
C GLY A 119 -13.70 12.79 -9.19
N GLY A 120 -12.56 12.44 -8.58
CA GLY A 120 -11.95 11.12 -8.66
C GLY A 120 -12.74 10.06 -7.89
N SER A 121 -12.58 8.79 -8.26
CA SER A 121 -13.38 7.70 -7.70
C SER A 121 -13.20 7.51 -6.19
N SER A 122 -11.96 7.57 -5.68
CA SER A 122 -11.68 7.44 -4.25
C SER A 122 -12.18 8.66 -3.47
N TYR A 123 -12.05 9.86 -4.07
CA TYR A 123 -12.59 11.09 -3.49
C TYR A 123 -14.12 11.00 -3.32
N LEU A 124 -14.83 10.58 -4.38
CA LEU A 124 -16.28 10.44 -4.36
C LEU A 124 -16.76 9.37 -3.38
N ALA A 125 -16.08 8.22 -3.35
CA ALA A 125 -16.40 7.14 -2.41
C ALA A 125 -16.24 7.59 -0.95
N LEU A 126 -15.19 8.35 -0.64
CA LEU A 126 -14.99 8.90 0.70
C LEU A 126 -16.04 9.96 1.05
N ASP A 127 -16.38 10.85 0.10
CA ASP A 127 -17.42 11.86 0.29
C ASP A 127 -18.79 11.21 0.57
N GLU A 128 -19.15 10.17 -0.19
CA GLU A 128 -20.36 9.38 0.03
C GLU A 128 -20.36 8.72 1.42
N PHE A 129 -19.23 8.13 1.81
CA PHE A 129 -19.09 7.51 3.12
C PHE A 129 -19.24 8.52 4.26
N VAL A 130 -18.64 9.71 4.14
CA VAL A 130 -18.79 10.78 5.14
C VAL A 130 -20.24 11.26 5.22
N LYS A 131 -20.93 11.42 4.08
CA LYS A 131 -22.35 11.76 4.05
C LYS A 131 -23.19 10.71 4.76
N TYR A 132 -22.96 9.43 4.47
CA TYR A 132 -23.65 8.33 5.13
C TYR A 132 -23.47 8.38 6.66
N LEU A 133 -22.26 8.60 7.15
CA LEU A 133 -21.98 8.72 8.58
C LEU A 133 -22.70 9.92 9.21
N LYS A 134 -22.71 11.08 8.55
CA LYS A 134 -23.43 12.27 9.03
C LYS A 134 -24.92 11.99 9.19
N THR A 135 -25.55 11.41 8.17
CA THR A 135 -26.97 11.02 8.23
C THR A 135 -27.24 10.06 9.38
N LYS A 136 -26.38 9.07 9.60
CA LYS A 136 -26.52 8.12 10.72
C LYS A 136 -26.40 8.81 12.08
N VAL A 137 -25.46 9.72 12.25
CA VAL A 137 -25.29 10.48 13.51
C VAL A 137 -26.47 11.40 13.77
N GLU A 138 -27.02 12.06 12.75
CA GLU A 138 -28.22 12.90 12.89
C GLU A 138 -29.46 12.09 13.27
N MET A 139 -29.63 10.91 12.68
CA MET A 139 -30.71 9.99 13.06
C MET A 139 -30.58 9.53 14.52
N LEU A 140 -29.37 9.17 14.98
CA LEU A 140 -29.14 8.77 16.37
C LEU A 140 -29.48 9.90 17.35
N LYS A 141 -29.04 11.13 17.07
CA LYS A 141 -29.40 12.30 17.89
C LYS A 141 -30.92 12.55 17.95
N THR A 142 -31.60 12.29 16.84
CA THR A 142 -33.06 12.44 16.77
C THR A 142 -33.76 11.38 17.63
N ILE A 143 -33.26 10.14 17.62
CA ILE A 143 -33.77 9.06 18.47
C ILE A 143 -33.54 9.38 19.95
N ASP A 144 -32.34 9.80 20.34
CA ASP A 144 -32.02 10.19 21.73
C ASP A 144 -32.96 11.31 22.23
N HIS A 145 -33.24 12.30 21.38
CA HIS A 145 -34.15 13.39 21.71
C HIS A 145 -35.61 12.90 21.86
N ILE A 146 -36.06 11.94 21.05
CA ILE A 146 -37.40 11.34 21.18
C ILE A 146 -37.50 10.53 22.47
N GLU A 147 -36.48 9.76 22.84
CA GLU A 147 -36.47 8.98 24.09
C GLU A 147 -36.47 9.88 25.34
N LEU A 148 -35.70 10.98 25.32
CA LEU A 148 -35.66 11.96 26.40
C LEU A 148 -37.00 12.68 26.61
N TYR A 149 -37.64 13.16 25.54
CA TYR A 149 -38.93 13.85 25.64
C TYR A 149 -40.11 12.89 25.84
N GLY A 150 -40.06 11.69 25.27
CA GLY A 150 -41.05 10.63 25.50
C GLY A 150 -41.11 10.22 26.97
N SER A 151 -39.96 10.17 27.66
CA SER A 151 -39.88 9.87 29.10
C SER A 151 -40.46 10.97 30.00
N THR A 152 -40.49 12.21 29.52
CA THR A 152 -40.98 13.38 30.27
C THR A 152 -42.50 13.57 30.14
N LEU A 153 -43.11 13.09 29.05
CA LEU A 153 -44.55 13.19 28.78
C LEU A 153 -45.39 12.06 29.39
N ILE A 154 -44.77 11.04 29.98
CA ILE A 154 -45.43 9.86 30.58
C ILE A 154 -45.46 9.96 32.14
N LEU A 155 -44.88 11.02 32.73
CA LEU A 155 -44.98 11.37 34.14
C LEU A 155 -45.98 12.53 34.35
#